data_AF-A0A1T4T9W9-F1
#
_entry.id   AF-A0A1T4T9W9-F1
#
_cell.length_a   1.000
_cell.length_b   1.000
_cell.length_c   1.000
_cell.angle_alpha   90.00
_cell.angle_beta   90.00
_cell.angle_gamma   90.00
#
_symmetry.space_group_name_H-M   'P 1'
#
loop_
_entity.id
_entity.type
_entity.pdbx_description
1 polymer ?
#
loop_
_entity_poly.entity_id
_entity_poly.type
_entity_poly.pdbx_seq_one_letter_code
_entity_poly.pdbx_strand_id
1 'polypeptide(L)'
;MDRLLPGQSLPVGGTLTAPNGKTTLILQGDGNLVLYRTGNIPRWASNTDGRQVDILEMQEDGNLVMYGPGHSYVWDSGTDRHYGAWLILQDDGNLVIYDANGHALWSSDTWIRQHSVPGFTPSTHAFHFNNSSFPSCPLFNLIPPIPFADIKIPIGNASNGVCGGMVFAVRDLFESNQLPPATKVSPCGGGLYNYLVDRFMASFNLPGGIATYMMLMNPALPDHETDMSKIGLAPRGRAWRMIKDEWPKMKRKLDSNQLVPLALVQTKSLNPFDLGKNHVVLVYGYELDGSDLSLKIYDPNHPDVDNATISLSIANPDHTTEVFRSHSTSKRIWCFFQPYYSFSRPTFIHAASAVGEEHP
;
A
#
# COMPACT_ATOMS: atom_id res chain seq x y z
N MET A 1 28.31 -4.18 12.12
CA MET A 1 28.63 -2.75 12.32
C MET A 1 27.63 -1.96 11.49
N ASP A 2 27.10 -0.84 12.00
CA ASP A 2 26.09 -0.01 11.32
C ASP A 2 26.63 1.35 10.87
N ARG A 3 27.86 1.71 11.27
CA ARG A 3 28.43 3.06 11.10
C ARG A 3 29.93 3.02 10.90
N LEU A 4 30.51 4.09 10.35
CA LEU A 4 31.94 4.40 10.40
C LEU A 4 32.12 5.72 11.14
N LEU A 5 32.93 5.71 12.20
CA LEU A 5 33.38 6.91 12.92
C LEU A 5 34.54 7.59 12.16
N PRO A 6 34.90 8.84 12.49
CA PRO A 6 36.06 9.50 11.90
C PRO A 6 37.32 8.65 12.03
N GLY A 7 38.10 8.56 10.95
CA GLY A 7 39.30 7.74 10.85
C GLY A 7 39.06 6.24 10.65
N GLN A 8 37.81 5.77 10.63
CA GLN A 8 37.50 4.37 10.38
C GLN A 8 37.33 4.08 8.90
N SER A 9 37.54 2.83 8.54
CA SER A 9 37.50 2.37 7.16
C SER A 9 36.75 1.06 6.99
N LEU A 10 36.32 0.82 5.76
CA LEU A 10 35.65 -0.39 5.31
C LEU A 10 36.42 -0.96 4.12
N PRO A 11 37.06 -2.13 4.25
CA PRO A 11 37.78 -2.76 3.14
C PRO A 11 36.80 -3.34 2.11
N VAL A 12 37.31 -3.68 0.92
CA VAL A 12 36.55 -4.49 -0.05
C VAL A 12 36.02 -5.77 0.59
N GLY A 13 34.75 -6.08 0.30
CA GLY A 13 33.97 -7.17 0.92
C GLY A 13 33.43 -6.83 2.31
N GLY A 14 33.86 -5.72 2.91
CA GLY A 14 33.34 -5.21 4.17
C GLY A 14 31.91 -4.68 4.01
N THR A 15 31.13 -4.80 5.08
CA THR A 15 29.74 -4.36 5.10
C THR A 15 29.39 -3.49 6.31
N LEU A 16 28.43 -2.59 6.10
CA LEU A 16 27.61 -2.03 7.16
C LEU A 16 26.21 -2.59 7.06
N THR A 17 25.56 -2.88 8.18
CA THR A 17 24.19 -3.41 8.22
C THR A 17 23.36 -2.56 9.18
N ALA A 18 22.19 -2.12 8.72
CA ALA A 18 21.23 -1.41 9.57
C ALA A 18 20.90 -2.28 10.80
N PRO A 19 20.65 -1.68 11.99
CA PRO A 19 20.34 -2.45 13.20
C PRO A 19 19.20 -3.46 13.05
N ASN A 20 18.18 -3.15 12.25
CA ASN A 20 17.05 -4.04 11.94
C ASN A 20 17.35 -5.16 10.93
N GLY A 21 18.57 -5.20 10.36
CA GLY A 21 19.02 -6.23 9.43
C GLY A 21 18.42 -6.16 8.01
N LYS A 22 17.62 -5.14 7.69
CA LYS A 22 16.90 -5.05 6.40
C LYS A 22 17.68 -4.39 5.28
N THR A 23 18.76 -3.69 5.63
CA THR A 23 19.58 -2.92 4.68
C THR A 23 21.06 -3.18 4.94
N THR A 24 21.82 -3.36 3.87
CA THR A 24 23.27 -3.58 3.92
C THR A 24 23.97 -2.70 2.90
N LEU A 25 24.99 -1.96 3.34
CA LEU A 25 25.98 -1.32 2.47
C LEU A 25 27.16 -2.26 2.31
N ILE A 26 27.66 -2.45 1.09
CA ILE A 26 28.84 -3.27 0.81
C ILE A 26 29.77 -2.55 -0.16
N LEU A 27 31.06 -2.52 0.15
CA LEU A 27 32.09 -2.19 -0.82
C LEU A 27 32.43 -3.48 -1.60
N GLN A 28 31.99 -3.57 -2.85
CA GLN A 28 32.06 -4.76 -3.66
C GLN A 28 33.43 -4.91 -4.35
N GLY A 29 33.78 -6.15 -4.71
CA GLY A 29 35.05 -6.46 -5.37
C GLY A 29 35.15 -5.99 -6.82
N ASP A 30 34.04 -5.54 -7.41
CA ASP A 30 34.01 -4.89 -8.72
C ASP A 30 34.28 -3.38 -8.64
N GLY A 31 34.56 -2.85 -7.44
CA GLY A 31 34.84 -1.44 -7.20
C GLY A 31 33.62 -0.58 -6.91
N ASN A 32 32.43 -1.17 -6.77
CA ASN A 32 31.21 -0.41 -6.49
C ASN A 32 30.88 -0.40 -4.99
N LEU A 33 30.42 0.74 -4.47
CA LEU A 33 29.84 0.83 -3.13
C LEU A 33 28.32 0.81 -3.28
N VAL A 34 27.65 -0.24 -2.79
CA VAL A 34 26.24 -0.47 -3.08
C VAL A 34 25.43 -0.72 -1.81
N LEU A 35 24.30 -0.04 -1.71
CA LEU A 35 23.29 -0.24 -0.67
C LEU A 35 22.20 -1.16 -1.20
N TYR A 36 21.99 -2.27 -0.50
CA TYR A 36 21.00 -3.30 -0.81
C TYR A 36 19.93 -3.40 0.26
N ARG A 37 18.72 -3.78 -0.16
CA ARG A 37 17.66 -4.31 0.69
C ARG A 37 17.72 -5.82 0.78
N THR A 38 16.94 -6.37 1.71
CA THR A 38 16.60 -7.80 1.75
C THR A 38 16.20 -8.29 0.34
N GLY A 39 16.72 -9.46 -0.05
CA GLY A 39 16.51 -10.01 -1.39
C GLY A 39 17.49 -9.51 -2.46
N ASN A 40 18.59 -8.86 -2.07
CA ASN A 40 19.63 -8.33 -2.96
C ASN A 40 19.11 -7.29 -3.97
N ILE A 41 18.17 -6.46 -3.55
CA ILE A 41 17.62 -5.38 -4.38
C ILE A 41 18.48 -4.12 -4.16
N PRO A 42 19.23 -3.64 -5.16
CA PRO A 42 20.04 -2.43 -5.03
C PRO A 42 19.14 -1.20 -4.95
N ARG A 43 19.48 -0.26 -4.05
CA ARG A 43 18.74 1.00 -3.87
C ARG A 43 19.59 2.24 -4.12
N TRP A 44 20.89 2.14 -3.92
CA TRP A 44 21.84 3.20 -4.21
C TRP A 44 23.20 2.58 -4.53
N ALA A 45 23.96 3.22 -5.42
CA ALA A 45 25.32 2.84 -5.75
C ALA A 45 26.18 4.08 -6.02
N SER A 46 27.49 3.98 -5.74
CA SER A 46 28.47 5.00 -6.15
C SER A 46 28.67 5.07 -7.67
N ASN A 47 28.23 4.04 -8.41
CA ASN A 47 28.41 3.87 -9.87
C ASN A 47 29.89 3.92 -10.27
N THR A 48 30.71 3.25 -9.46
CA THR A 48 32.17 3.12 -9.67
C THR A 48 32.55 1.69 -10.10
N ASP A 49 31.57 0.89 -10.52
CA ASP A 49 31.81 -0.45 -11.04
C ASP A 49 32.85 -0.46 -12.17
N GLY A 50 33.73 -1.47 -12.14
CA GLY A 50 34.86 -1.59 -13.05
C GLY A 50 36.10 -0.77 -12.66
N ARG A 51 36.04 0.06 -11.60
CA ARG A 51 37.23 0.71 -11.03
C ARG A 51 37.90 -0.19 -10.01
N GLN A 52 39.23 -0.09 -9.88
CA GLN A 52 39.93 -0.74 -8.78
C GLN A 52 39.76 0.09 -7.50
N VAL A 53 39.22 -0.53 -6.45
CA VAL A 53 39.04 0.07 -5.13
C VAL A 53 39.60 -0.90 -4.10
N ASP A 54 40.28 -0.39 -3.09
CA ASP A 54 40.83 -1.15 -1.97
C ASP A 54 40.06 -0.87 -0.68
N ILE A 55 39.60 0.38 -0.49
CA ILE A 55 39.07 0.83 0.79
C ILE A 55 38.09 2.02 0.66
N LEU A 56 37.12 2.07 1.57
CA LEU A 56 36.28 3.23 1.85
C LEU A 56 36.69 3.80 3.21
N GLU A 57 36.93 5.09 3.31
CA GLU A 57 37.41 5.75 4.54
C GLU A 57 36.49 6.90 4.92
N MET A 58 36.00 6.90 6.17
CA MET A 58 35.40 8.08 6.77
C MET A 58 36.54 8.93 7.35
N GLN A 59 37.01 9.90 6.60
CA GLN A 59 38.21 10.67 6.93
C GLN A 59 37.98 11.61 8.13
N GLU A 60 39.06 11.99 8.82
CA GLU A 60 38.98 12.89 9.98
C GLU A 60 38.48 14.30 9.62
N ASP A 61 38.69 14.74 8.37
CA ASP A 61 38.20 16.01 7.85
C ASP A 61 36.69 16.00 7.53
N GLY A 62 36.03 14.84 7.67
CA GLY A 62 34.61 14.65 7.46
C GLY A 62 34.21 14.17 6.06
N ASN A 63 35.15 13.94 5.15
CA ASN A 63 34.82 13.37 3.85
C ASN A 63 34.77 11.84 3.88
N LEU A 64 33.79 11.23 3.21
CA LEU A 64 33.77 9.78 2.98
C LEU A 64 34.36 9.50 1.60
N VAL A 65 35.52 8.84 1.53
CA VAL A 65 36.30 8.70 0.29
C VAL A 65 36.59 7.23 -0.02
N MET A 66 36.43 6.87 -1.29
CA MET A 66 36.88 5.59 -1.85
C MET A 66 38.25 5.76 -2.49
N TYR A 67 39.17 4.86 -2.12
CA TYR A 67 40.53 4.81 -2.67
C TYR A 67 40.81 3.46 -3.32
N GLY A 68 41.52 3.49 -4.44
CA GLY A 68 42.13 2.33 -5.09
C GLY A 68 43.60 2.16 -4.74
N PRO A 69 44.32 1.30 -5.49
CA PRO A 69 45.72 0.99 -5.27
C PRO A 69 46.60 2.23 -5.11
N GLY A 70 47.46 2.19 -4.09
CA GLY A 70 48.36 3.30 -3.78
C GLY A 70 47.65 4.56 -3.26
N HIS A 71 46.47 4.42 -2.64
CA HIS A 71 45.62 5.54 -2.22
C HIS A 71 45.19 6.47 -3.37
N SER A 72 44.97 5.89 -4.56
CA SER A 72 44.47 6.65 -5.70
C SER A 72 42.99 6.99 -5.51
N TYR A 73 42.62 8.26 -5.67
CA TYR A 73 41.24 8.72 -5.52
C TYR A 73 40.29 8.04 -6.52
N VAL A 74 39.11 7.62 -6.05
CA VAL A 74 38.06 7.02 -6.89
C VAL A 74 36.75 7.80 -6.85
N TRP A 75 36.25 8.10 -5.66
CA TRP A 75 34.96 8.77 -5.42
C TRP A 75 34.93 9.35 -4.00
N ASP A 76 34.16 10.42 -3.77
CA ASP A 76 33.90 10.95 -2.44
C ASP A 76 32.47 11.51 -2.29
N SER A 77 32.06 11.72 -1.03
CA SER A 77 30.76 12.30 -0.68
C SER A 77 30.69 13.82 -0.80
N GLY A 78 31.82 14.51 -0.95
CA GLY A 78 31.89 15.98 -0.99
C GLY A 78 31.57 16.65 0.35
N THR A 79 31.91 15.99 1.46
CA THR A 79 31.61 16.46 2.84
C THR A 79 32.85 16.88 3.63
N ASP A 80 33.92 17.30 2.93
CA ASP A 80 35.16 17.77 3.56
C ASP A 80 34.95 19.01 4.45
N ARG A 81 35.91 19.25 5.36
CA ARG A 81 35.92 20.36 6.34
C ARG A 81 34.83 20.26 7.42
N HIS A 82 34.25 19.09 7.60
CA HIS A 82 33.32 18.76 8.66
C HIS A 82 33.96 17.78 9.65
N TYR A 83 35.02 18.24 10.32
CA TYR A 83 35.77 17.41 11.28
C TYR A 83 34.87 16.73 12.30
N GLY A 84 35.12 15.43 12.51
CA GLY A 84 34.30 14.62 13.41
C GLY A 84 32.99 14.09 12.80
N ALA A 85 32.75 14.31 11.50
CA ALA A 85 31.61 13.71 10.82
C ALA A 85 31.73 12.17 10.75
N TRP A 86 30.58 11.51 10.67
CA TRP A 86 30.49 10.05 10.72
C TRP A 86 29.37 9.54 9.82
N LEU A 87 29.56 8.33 9.29
CA LEU A 87 28.62 7.65 8.40
C LEU A 87 27.75 6.68 9.21
N ILE A 88 26.45 6.63 8.95
CA ILE A 88 25.54 5.64 9.54
C ILE A 88 24.54 5.10 8.53
N LEU A 89 24.32 3.79 8.60
CA LEU A 89 23.21 3.10 7.96
C LEU A 89 22.08 2.92 8.96
N GLN A 90 20.99 3.65 8.74
CA GLN A 90 19.87 3.78 9.68
C GLN A 90 18.80 2.70 9.45
N ASP A 91 17.93 2.48 10.45
CA ASP A 91 16.85 1.49 10.39
C ASP A 91 15.77 1.81 9.34
N ASP A 92 15.58 3.09 9.02
CA ASP A 92 14.71 3.50 7.91
C ASP A 92 15.32 3.17 6.54
N GLY A 93 16.54 2.61 6.51
CA GLY A 93 17.22 2.21 5.29
C GLY A 93 17.98 3.33 4.60
N ASN A 94 18.13 4.48 5.24
CA ASN A 94 18.92 5.59 4.75
C ASN A 94 20.39 5.48 5.15
N LEU A 95 21.29 5.83 4.24
CA LEU A 95 22.71 6.03 4.55
C LEU A 95 22.96 7.53 4.67
N VAL A 96 23.51 7.97 5.79
CA VAL A 96 23.65 9.39 6.11
C VAL A 96 25.01 9.69 6.69
N ILE A 97 25.60 10.82 6.28
CA ILE A 97 26.76 11.42 6.94
C ILE A 97 26.25 12.56 7.82
N TYR A 98 26.52 12.48 9.12
CA TYR A 98 26.22 13.54 10.07
C TYR A 98 27.48 14.28 10.49
N ASP A 99 27.38 15.59 10.69
CA ASP A 99 28.42 16.35 11.40
C ASP A 99 28.48 15.97 12.89
N ALA A 100 29.47 16.52 13.60
CA ALA A 100 29.65 16.28 15.04
C ALA A 100 28.48 16.79 15.91
N ASN A 101 27.63 17.67 15.39
CA ASN A 101 26.45 18.22 16.08
C ASN A 101 25.16 17.46 15.73
N GLY A 102 25.21 16.48 14.83
CA GLY A 102 24.06 15.70 14.37
C GLY A 102 23.28 16.34 13.22
N HIS A 103 23.83 17.30 12.48
CA HIS A 103 23.24 17.79 11.24
C HIS A 103 23.60 16.87 10.07
N ALA A 104 22.62 16.51 9.25
CA ALA A 104 22.86 15.71 8.06
C ALA A 104 23.59 16.55 7.01
N LEU A 105 24.77 16.08 6.57
CA LEU A 105 25.58 16.69 5.52
C LEU A 105 25.30 16.10 4.15
N TRP A 106 25.07 14.78 4.11
CA TRP A 106 24.79 14.02 2.91
C TRP A 106 23.86 12.85 3.22
N SER A 107 23.05 12.45 2.25
CA SER A 107 22.18 11.27 2.34
C SER A 107 22.12 10.54 1.00
N SER A 108 21.96 9.21 1.04
CA SER A 108 21.66 8.40 -0.14
C SER A 108 20.23 8.60 -0.68
N ASP A 109 19.38 9.35 0.02
CA ASP A 109 17.95 9.52 -0.25
C ASP A 109 17.18 8.20 -0.32
N THR A 110 17.62 7.18 0.43
CA THR A 110 17.03 5.83 0.44
C THR A 110 16.20 5.56 1.69
N TRP A 111 15.71 6.56 2.42
CA TRP A 111 14.80 6.27 3.53
C TRP A 111 13.47 5.68 3.03
N ILE A 112 13.01 4.63 3.70
CA ILE A 112 11.74 3.98 3.42
C ILE A 112 10.63 4.84 4.03
N ARG A 113 9.78 5.40 3.17
CA ARG A 113 8.62 6.18 3.62
C ARG A 113 7.53 5.22 4.03
N GLN A 114 7.12 5.28 5.30
CA GLN A 114 6.04 4.45 5.80
C GLN A 114 5.06 5.26 6.64
N HIS A 115 3.80 4.86 6.61
CA HIS A 115 2.77 5.41 7.47
C HIS A 115 1.70 4.35 7.74
N SER A 116 1.15 4.36 8.95
CA SER A 116 0.01 3.55 9.34
C SER A 116 -0.93 4.43 10.14
N VAL A 117 -2.23 4.36 9.84
CA VAL A 117 -3.26 5.07 10.58
C VAL A 117 -3.18 4.64 12.05
N PRO A 118 -2.87 5.57 12.98
CA PRO A 118 -2.66 5.22 14.38
C PRO A 118 -3.86 4.52 15.00
N GLY A 119 -3.61 3.48 15.79
CA GLY A 119 -4.66 2.76 16.51
C GLY A 119 -5.48 1.79 15.66
N PHE A 120 -5.33 1.73 14.34
CA PHE A 120 -6.02 0.71 13.54
C PHE A 120 -5.16 -0.55 13.41
N THR A 121 -5.76 -1.71 13.68
CA THR A 121 -5.15 -3.03 13.46
C THR A 121 -6.25 -4.00 13.07
N PRO A 122 -6.16 -4.71 11.93
CA PRO A 122 -7.21 -5.59 11.43
C PRO A 122 -7.77 -6.56 12.47
N SER A 123 -6.91 -7.26 13.22
CA SER A 123 -7.29 -8.24 14.25
C SER A 123 -7.99 -7.66 15.48
N THR A 124 -8.05 -6.34 15.63
CA THR A 124 -8.72 -5.67 16.75
C THR A 124 -9.90 -4.82 16.29
N HIS A 125 -9.77 -4.16 15.14
CA HIS A 125 -10.70 -3.11 14.70
C HIS A 125 -11.54 -3.49 13.48
N ALA A 126 -11.28 -4.64 12.86
CA ALA A 126 -12.04 -5.14 11.71
C ALA A 126 -12.82 -6.41 12.06
N PHE A 127 -13.83 -6.75 11.25
CA PHE A 127 -14.66 -7.92 11.50
C PHE A 127 -13.84 -9.23 11.45
N HIS A 128 -14.13 -10.13 12.40
CA HIS A 128 -13.47 -11.42 12.56
C HIS A 128 -14.10 -12.58 11.74
N PHE A 129 -15.13 -12.28 10.94
CA PHE A 129 -15.79 -13.26 10.09
C PHE A 129 -15.41 -13.07 8.62
N ASN A 130 -15.47 -14.17 7.87
CA ASN A 130 -15.01 -14.20 6.47
C ASN A 130 -16.13 -13.80 5.51
N ASN A 131 -15.81 -12.92 4.57
CA ASN A 131 -16.70 -12.49 3.48
C ASN A 131 -17.21 -13.64 2.60
N SER A 132 -16.47 -14.75 2.49
CA SER A 132 -16.85 -15.93 1.70
C SER A 132 -17.72 -16.93 2.49
N SER A 133 -17.95 -16.67 3.78
CA SER A 133 -18.69 -17.57 4.69
C SER A 133 -20.12 -17.10 4.97
N PHE A 134 -20.62 -16.10 4.23
CA PHE A 134 -22.01 -15.67 4.35
C PHE A 134 -22.95 -16.80 3.88
N PRO A 135 -23.96 -17.18 4.68
CA PRO A 135 -24.98 -18.12 4.23
C PRO A 135 -25.74 -17.57 3.02
N SER A 136 -26.51 -18.43 2.36
CA SER A 136 -27.35 -18.02 1.24
C SER A 136 -28.52 -17.13 1.69
N CYS A 137 -28.23 -15.85 1.93
CA CYS A 137 -29.17 -14.84 2.43
C CYS A 137 -29.48 -13.84 1.32
N PRO A 138 -30.74 -13.41 1.14
CA PRO A 138 -31.08 -12.44 0.10
C PRO A 138 -30.46 -11.07 0.39
N LEU A 139 -29.73 -10.52 -0.58
CA LEU A 139 -29.14 -9.16 -0.56
C LEU A 139 -30.06 -8.06 -1.14
N PHE A 140 -31.32 -8.37 -1.48
CA PHE A 140 -32.32 -7.55 -2.19
C PHE A 140 -32.30 -7.64 -3.74
N ASN A 141 -33.47 -7.37 -4.37
CA ASN A 141 -33.59 -7.07 -5.80
C ASN A 141 -33.68 -5.55 -5.96
N LEU A 142 -32.62 -4.88 -6.42
CA LEU A 142 -32.68 -3.45 -6.72
C LEU A 142 -33.01 -3.20 -8.20
N ILE A 143 -33.88 -2.22 -8.46
CA ILE A 143 -34.05 -1.59 -9.77
C ILE A 143 -33.36 -0.22 -9.65
N PRO A 144 -32.10 -0.04 -10.12
CA PRO A 144 -31.52 1.28 -10.16
C PRO A 144 -32.25 2.15 -11.20
N PRO A 145 -32.53 3.43 -10.93
CA PRO A 145 -33.02 4.35 -11.95
C PRO A 145 -31.85 4.74 -12.85
N ILE A 146 -31.54 3.92 -13.85
CA ILE A 146 -30.62 4.29 -14.94
C ILE A 146 -31.49 4.94 -16.02
N PRO A 147 -31.28 6.22 -16.40
CA PRO A 147 -32.20 6.97 -17.28
C PRO A 147 -32.34 6.42 -18.71
N PHE A 148 -31.65 5.32 -19.05
CA PHE A 148 -31.58 4.78 -20.41
C PHE A 148 -31.66 3.24 -20.49
N ALA A 149 -31.94 2.53 -19.39
CA ALA A 149 -32.14 1.09 -19.46
C ALA A 149 -32.88 0.53 -18.23
N ASP A 150 -33.94 -0.25 -18.45
CA ASP A 150 -34.60 -1.12 -17.46
C ASP A 150 -33.70 -2.31 -17.08
N ILE A 151 -32.49 -2.03 -16.58
CA ILE A 151 -31.57 -3.07 -16.12
C ILE A 151 -31.93 -3.44 -14.69
N LYS A 152 -32.59 -4.59 -14.52
CA LYS A 152 -32.62 -5.26 -13.22
C LYS A 152 -31.20 -5.72 -12.90
N ILE A 153 -30.57 -5.13 -11.89
CA ILE A 153 -29.31 -5.66 -11.34
C ILE A 153 -29.70 -6.68 -10.28
N PRO A 154 -29.63 -8.01 -10.54
CA PRO A 154 -29.75 -9.00 -9.49
C PRO A 154 -28.50 -8.83 -8.62
N ILE A 155 -28.61 -8.01 -7.60
CA ILE A 155 -27.65 -7.96 -6.49
C ILE A 155 -27.98 -9.19 -5.63
N GLY A 156 -27.72 -10.37 -6.20
CA GLY A 156 -28.15 -11.64 -5.67
C GLY A 156 -27.19 -12.17 -4.62
N ASN A 157 -27.77 -12.67 -3.53
CA ASN A 157 -27.22 -13.55 -2.50
C ASN A 157 -25.90 -13.14 -1.79
N ALA A 158 -25.94 -13.05 -0.46
CA ALA A 158 -24.81 -12.72 0.41
C ALA A 158 -23.66 -13.71 0.28
N SER A 159 -23.92 -14.93 -0.19
CA SER A 159 -22.90 -15.93 -0.54
C SER A 159 -21.93 -15.47 -1.65
N ASN A 160 -22.29 -14.44 -2.44
CA ASN A 160 -21.40 -13.83 -3.42
C ASN A 160 -20.42 -12.81 -2.80
N GLY A 161 -20.52 -12.58 -1.49
CA GLY A 161 -19.68 -11.67 -0.71
C GLY A 161 -20.25 -10.25 -0.61
N VAL A 162 -20.07 -9.63 0.55
CA VAL A 162 -20.42 -8.24 0.90
C VAL A 162 -19.18 -7.41 1.23
N CYS A 163 -18.04 -7.70 0.57
CA CYS A 163 -16.73 -7.10 0.89
C CYS A 163 -16.76 -5.56 0.98
N GLY A 164 -17.45 -4.90 0.04
CA GLY A 164 -17.64 -3.44 0.06
C GLY A 164 -18.37 -2.95 1.32
N GLY A 165 -19.41 -3.68 1.74
CA GLY A 165 -20.17 -3.38 2.95
C GLY A 165 -19.36 -3.57 4.23
N MET A 166 -18.59 -4.66 4.30
CA MET A 166 -17.66 -4.91 5.42
C MET A 166 -16.61 -3.82 5.52
N VAL A 167 -15.96 -3.45 4.40
CA VAL A 167 -14.93 -2.39 4.37
C VAL A 167 -15.49 -1.05 4.83
N PHE A 168 -16.66 -0.65 4.31
CA PHE A 168 -17.29 0.62 4.67
C PHE A 168 -17.73 0.61 6.14
N ALA A 169 -18.30 -0.49 6.63
CA ALA A 169 -18.73 -0.61 8.02
C ALA A 169 -17.54 -0.66 9.01
N VAL A 170 -16.43 -1.33 8.69
CA VAL A 170 -15.21 -1.31 9.51
C VAL A 170 -14.67 0.12 9.62
N ARG A 171 -14.68 0.86 8.50
CA ARG A 171 -14.27 2.27 8.53
C ARG A 171 -15.21 3.11 9.40
N ASP A 172 -16.52 2.93 9.29
CA ASP A 172 -17.50 3.62 10.12
C ASP A 172 -17.33 3.32 11.62
N LEU A 173 -17.08 2.05 11.96
CA LEU A 173 -16.81 1.61 13.33
C LEU A 173 -15.57 2.32 13.88
N PHE A 174 -14.47 2.32 13.13
CA PHE A 174 -13.23 2.97 13.54
C PHE A 174 -13.42 4.49 13.69
N GLU A 175 -14.03 5.17 12.71
CA GLU A 175 -14.30 6.61 12.78
C GLU A 175 -15.26 7.01 13.92
N SER A 176 -16.07 6.06 14.41
CA SER A 176 -16.96 6.25 15.55
C SER A 176 -16.40 5.75 16.89
N ASN A 177 -15.13 5.33 16.93
CA ASN A 177 -14.47 4.72 18.10
C ASN A 177 -15.23 3.50 18.66
N GLN A 178 -15.81 2.70 17.76
CA GLN A 178 -16.52 1.47 18.10
C GLN A 178 -15.72 0.26 17.65
N LEU A 179 -15.71 -0.80 18.47
CA LEU A 179 -15.14 -2.09 18.10
C LEU A 179 -16.17 -2.93 17.34
N PRO A 180 -15.74 -3.76 16.37
CA PRO A 180 -16.62 -4.72 15.74
C PRO A 180 -17.13 -5.75 16.77
N PRO A 181 -18.28 -6.40 16.52
CA PRO A 181 -18.72 -7.52 17.33
C PRO A 181 -17.68 -8.65 17.31
N ALA A 182 -17.45 -9.30 18.46
CA ALA A 182 -16.47 -10.39 18.60
C ALA A 182 -16.84 -11.69 17.83
N THR A 183 -17.99 -11.73 17.14
CA THR A 183 -18.43 -12.91 16.39
C THR A 183 -17.50 -13.22 15.22
N LYS A 184 -17.20 -14.51 15.05
CA LYS A 184 -16.49 -15.06 13.87
C LYS A 184 -17.44 -15.64 12.83
N VAL A 185 -18.75 -15.62 13.11
CA VAL A 185 -19.81 -16.13 12.22
C VAL A 185 -20.43 -14.97 11.46
N SER A 186 -20.45 -15.09 10.13
CA SER A 186 -21.07 -14.10 9.25
C SER A 186 -22.59 -14.04 9.52
N PRO A 187 -23.16 -12.83 9.67
CA PRO A 187 -24.56 -12.68 10.03
C PRO A 187 -25.49 -13.01 8.84
N CYS A 188 -26.68 -13.53 9.14
CA CYS A 188 -27.77 -13.71 8.19
C CYS A 188 -29.05 -13.14 8.81
N GLY A 189 -29.35 -11.88 8.52
CA GLY A 189 -30.42 -11.11 9.17
C GLY A 189 -29.97 -10.33 10.42
N GLY A 190 -30.88 -9.51 10.94
CA GLY A 190 -30.63 -8.63 12.08
C GLY A 190 -29.92 -7.31 11.72
N GLY A 191 -29.70 -6.46 12.74
CA GLY A 191 -29.18 -5.10 12.54
C GLY A 191 -27.79 -5.05 11.88
N LEU A 192 -26.88 -5.94 12.25
CA LEU A 192 -25.54 -6.00 11.65
C LEU A 192 -25.63 -6.38 10.16
N TYR A 193 -26.42 -7.40 9.81
CA TYR A 193 -26.60 -7.80 8.41
C TYR A 193 -27.19 -6.67 7.58
N ASN A 194 -28.28 -6.05 8.06
CA ASN A 194 -28.93 -4.93 7.36
C ASN A 194 -27.94 -3.78 7.12
N TYR A 195 -27.15 -3.44 8.15
CA TYR A 195 -26.13 -2.41 8.03
C TYR A 195 -25.04 -2.77 7.00
N LEU A 196 -24.56 -4.01 6.99
CA LEU A 196 -23.59 -4.47 5.99
C LEU A 196 -24.15 -4.39 4.57
N VAL A 197 -25.43 -4.70 4.37
CA VAL A 197 -26.10 -4.60 3.07
C VAL A 197 -26.24 -3.14 2.64
N ASP A 198 -26.67 -2.25 3.53
CA ASP A 198 -26.77 -0.81 3.25
C ASP A 198 -25.42 -0.22 2.84
N ARG A 199 -24.35 -0.58 3.56
CA ARG A 199 -22.98 -0.14 3.25
C ARG A 199 -22.44 -0.79 1.98
N PHE A 200 -22.82 -2.03 1.68
CA PHE A 200 -22.48 -2.68 0.42
C PHE A 200 -23.08 -1.91 -0.76
N MET A 201 -24.35 -1.52 -0.67
CA MET A 201 -24.99 -0.68 -1.69
C MET A 201 -24.32 0.70 -1.81
N ALA A 202 -24.00 1.33 -0.69
CA ALA A 202 -23.31 2.62 -0.67
C ALA A 202 -21.92 2.55 -1.36
N SER A 203 -21.23 1.41 -1.29
CA SER A 203 -19.91 1.22 -1.91
C SER A 203 -19.92 1.30 -3.44
N PHE A 204 -21.07 1.09 -4.09
CA PHE A 204 -21.24 1.26 -5.54
C PHE A 204 -21.66 2.68 -5.94
N ASN A 205 -22.03 3.55 -5.00
CA ASN A 205 -22.39 4.96 -5.21
C ASN A 205 -23.34 5.18 -6.42
N LEU A 206 -24.46 4.45 -6.46
CA LEU A 206 -25.36 4.43 -7.61
C LEU A 206 -26.06 5.79 -7.86
N PRO A 207 -26.33 6.15 -9.14
CA PRO A 207 -25.93 5.42 -10.35
C PRO A 207 -24.49 5.74 -10.83
N GLY A 208 -23.81 6.74 -10.24
CA GLY A 208 -22.54 7.26 -10.76
C GLY A 208 -21.30 6.39 -10.51
N GLY A 209 -21.24 5.66 -9.39
CA GLY A 209 -20.04 4.91 -8.99
C GLY A 209 -19.80 3.63 -9.78
N ILE A 210 -20.84 3.06 -10.42
CA ILE A 210 -20.65 1.94 -11.35
C ILE A 210 -19.93 2.37 -12.63
N ALA A 211 -19.98 3.65 -13.02
CA ALA A 211 -19.33 4.11 -14.25
C ALA A 211 -17.81 3.89 -14.21
N THR A 212 -17.18 4.12 -13.04
CA THR A 212 -15.75 3.87 -12.85
C THR A 212 -15.43 2.37 -12.98
N TYR A 213 -16.24 1.50 -12.36
CA TYR A 213 -16.10 0.06 -12.54
C TYR A 213 -16.26 -0.34 -14.02
N MET A 214 -17.32 0.09 -14.70
CA MET A 214 -17.58 -0.27 -16.09
C MET A 214 -16.45 0.19 -17.02
N MET A 215 -15.93 1.40 -16.81
CA MET A 215 -14.77 1.91 -17.56
C MET A 215 -13.54 1.04 -17.31
N LEU A 216 -13.21 0.74 -16.05
CA LEU A 216 -12.01 0.00 -15.70
C LEU A 216 -12.14 -1.51 -15.97
N MET A 217 -13.35 -2.06 -16.03
CA MET A 217 -13.63 -3.43 -16.45
C MET A 217 -13.66 -3.59 -17.96
N ASN A 218 -13.83 -2.51 -18.73
CA ASN A 218 -13.92 -2.57 -20.19
C ASN A 218 -12.68 -3.27 -20.80
N PRO A 219 -12.82 -4.44 -21.46
CA PRO A 219 -11.68 -5.14 -22.07
C PRO A 219 -10.91 -4.31 -23.10
N ALA A 220 -11.55 -3.32 -23.73
CA ALA A 220 -10.93 -2.44 -24.72
C ALA A 220 -10.09 -1.31 -24.11
N LEU A 221 -10.25 -1.00 -22.81
CA LEU A 221 -9.34 -0.07 -22.13
C LEU A 221 -7.95 -0.73 -22.03
N PRO A 222 -6.85 -0.08 -22.44
CA PRO A 222 -5.51 -0.64 -22.29
C PRO A 222 -5.03 -0.67 -20.83
N ASP A 223 -4.15 -1.61 -20.51
CA ASP A 223 -3.53 -1.68 -19.18
C ASP A 223 -2.36 -0.70 -18.98
N HIS A 224 -1.90 -0.08 -20.08
CA HIS A 224 -0.76 0.83 -20.18
C HIS A 224 -1.13 2.05 -21.03
N GLU A 225 -0.24 3.03 -21.13
CA GLU A 225 -0.43 4.18 -22.01
C GLU A 225 -0.18 3.82 -23.48
N THR A 226 -1.08 4.29 -24.34
CA THR A 226 -0.95 4.25 -25.81
C THR A 226 -0.52 5.62 -26.34
N ASP A 227 -0.04 5.69 -27.58
CA ASP A 227 0.30 6.98 -28.20
C ASP A 227 -0.88 7.96 -28.18
N MET A 228 -2.09 7.46 -28.47
CA MET A 228 -3.32 8.25 -28.45
C MET A 228 -3.68 8.74 -27.04
N SER A 229 -3.46 7.94 -25.99
CA SER A 229 -3.74 8.36 -24.61
C SER A 229 -2.70 9.34 -24.07
N LYS A 230 -1.45 9.26 -24.56
CA LYS A 230 -0.38 10.22 -24.23
C LYS A 230 -0.69 11.63 -24.74
N ILE A 231 -1.30 11.75 -25.92
CA ILE A 231 -1.71 13.02 -26.52
C ILE A 231 -3.16 13.43 -26.20
N GLY A 232 -3.85 12.68 -25.33
CA GLY A 232 -5.20 13.02 -24.84
C GLY A 232 -6.34 12.72 -25.82
N LEU A 233 -6.09 11.94 -26.89
CA LEU A 233 -7.12 11.51 -27.85
C LEU A 233 -7.74 10.15 -27.50
N ALA A 234 -7.26 9.48 -26.45
CA ALA A 234 -7.86 8.29 -25.87
C ALA A 234 -7.80 8.33 -24.33
N PRO A 235 -8.66 7.58 -23.62
CA PRO A 235 -8.59 7.47 -22.18
C PRO A 235 -7.22 6.94 -21.71
N ARG A 236 -6.73 7.45 -20.57
CA ARG A 236 -5.53 6.94 -19.91
C ARG A 236 -5.68 5.47 -19.52
N GLY A 237 -4.59 4.72 -19.62
CA GLY A 237 -4.52 3.30 -19.29
C GLY A 237 -4.70 3.01 -17.80
N ARG A 238 -4.93 1.74 -17.46
CA ARG A 238 -5.17 1.32 -16.06
C ARG A 238 -4.00 1.61 -15.12
N ALA A 239 -2.77 1.30 -15.53
CA ALA A 239 -1.58 1.56 -14.73
C ALA A 239 -1.40 3.05 -14.43
N TRP A 240 -1.56 3.90 -15.46
CA TRP A 240 -1.48 5.35 -15.29
C TRP A 240 -2.49 5.86 -14.27
N ARG A 241 -3.76 5.48 -14.40
CA ARG A 241 -4.81 5.91 -13.46
C ARG A 241 -4.50 5.47 -12.03
N MET A 242 -4.13 4.21 -11.87
CA MET A 242 -3.78 3.63 -10.56
C MET A 242 -2.61 4.39 -9.90
N ILE A 243 -1.54 4.67 -10.66
CA ILE A 243 -0.29 5.24 -10.14
C ILE A 243 -0.33 6.78 -10.04
N LYS A 244 -0.91 7.46 -11.04
CA LYS A 244 -0.87 8.92 -11.15
C LYS A 244 -2.14 9.58 -10.61
N ASP A 245 -3.30 8.94 -10.74
CA ASP A 245 -4.55 9.51 -10.24
C ASP A 245 -4.86 9.02 -8.83
N GLU A 246 -4.81 7.71 -8.58
CA GLU A 246 -5.33 7.11 -7.35
C GLU A 246 -4.33 7.14 -6.20
N TRP A 247 -3.10 6.66 -6.41
CA TRP A 247 -2.08 6.60 -5.35
C TRP A 247 -1.85 7.95 -4.63
N PRO A 248 -1.65 9.10 -5.31
CA PRO A 248 -1.44 10.37 -4.61
C PRO A 248 -2.62 10.81 -3.75
N LYS A 249 -3.87 10.50 -4.17
CA LYS A 249 -5.07 10.78 -3.37
C LYS A 249 -5.12 9.91 -2.12
N MET A 250 -4.83 8.63 -2.27
CA MET A 250 -4.78 7.67 -1.16
C MET A 250 -3.69 8.06 -0.16
N LYS A 251 -2.49 8.38 -0.64
CA LYS A 251 -1.36 8.81 0.19
C LYS A 251 -1.73 10.00 1.07
N ARG A 252 -2.34 11.06 0.50
CA ARG A 252 -2.79 12.23 1.28
C ARG A 252 -3.79 11.88 2.38
N LYS A 253 -4.71 10.95 2.12
CA LYS A 253 -5.69 10.50 3.11
C LYS A 253 -5.03 9.71 4.23
N LEU A 254 -4.15 8.77 3.87
CA LEU A 254 -3.38 7.99 4.82
C LEU A 254 -2.51 8.91 5.68
N ASP A 255 -1.74 9.82 5.09
CA ASP A 255 -0.91 10.80 5.82
C ASP A 255 -1.74 11.71 6.76
N SER A 256 -3.05 11.84 6.51
CA SER A 256 -4.01 12.55 7.38
C SER A 256 -4.75 11.63 8.37
N ASN A 257 -4.21 10.43 8.62
CA ASN A 257 -4.78 9.40 9.50
C ASN A 257 -6.17 8.89 9.10
N GLN A 258 -6.50 8.90 7.80
CA GLN A 258 -7.79 8.37 7.30
C GLN A 258 -7.61 7.01 6.64
N LEU A 259 -8.44 6.05 7.04
CA LEU A 259 -8.55 4.74 6.36
C LEU A 259 -9.13 4.92 4.95
N VAL A 260 -8.70 4.09 4.01
CA VAL A 260 -9.05 4.23 2.59
C VAL A 260 -9.69 2.95 2.06
N PRO A 261 -11.00 2.92 1.78
CA PRO A 261 -11.60 1.87 0.98
C PRO A 261 -10.95 1.84 -0.40
N LEU A 262 -10.65 0.65 -0.89
CA LEU A 262 -9.97 0.43 -2.15
C LEU A 262 -10.68 -0.66 -2.94
N ALA A 263 -11.25 -0.29 -4.09
CA ALA A 263 -11.85 -1.21 -5.03
C ALA A 263 -10.77 -1.81 -5.93
N LEU A 264 -10.75 -3.14 -6.04
CA LEU A 264 -9.82 -3.92 -6.84
C LEU A 264 -10.55 -4.45 -8.07
N VAL A 265 -10.11 -4.03 -9.26
CA VAL A 265 -10.67 -4.52 -10.53
C VAL A 265 -10.00 -5.85 -10.87
N GLN A 266 -10.76 -6.93 -10.76
CA GLN A 266 -10.27 -8.31 -10.92
C GLN A 266 -10.90 -9.04 -12.10
N THR A 267 -11.85 -8.41 -12.79
CA THR A 267 -12.47 -8.93 -14.00
C THR A 267 -12.45 -7.89 -15.11
N LYS A 268 -12.38 -8.35 -16.36
CA LYS A 268 -12.58 -7.53 -17.55
C LYS A 268 -13.87 -8.00 -18.22
N SER A 269 -14.90 -7.16 -18.18
CA SER A 269 -16.23 -7.47 -18.69
C SER A 269 -17.01 -6.18 -18.98
N LEU A 270 -17.91 -6.25 -19.96
CA LEU A 270 -18.91 -5.22 -20.22
C LEU A 270 -20.26 -5.55 -19.57
N ASN A 271 -20.37 -6.70 -18.90
CA ASN A 271 -21.59 -7.11 -18.21
C ASN A 271 -21.64 -6.47 -16.81
N PRO A 272 -22.63 -5.62 -16.49
CA PRO A 272 -22.75 -5.02 -15.16
C PRO A 272 -23.01 -6.06 -14.05
N PHE A 273 -23.46 -7.27 -14.38
CA PHE A 273 -23.62 -8.34 -13.37
C PHE A 273 -22.28 -8.95 -12.91
N ASP A 274 -21.18 -8.64 -13.60
CA ASP A 274 -19.84 -9.07 -13.20
C ASP A 274 -19.19 -8.13 -12.16
N LEU A 275 -19.89 -7.07 -11.73
CA LEU A 275 -19.38 -6.15 -10.70
C LEU A 275 -18.96 -6.87 -9.41
N GLY A 276 -19.71 -7.88 -8.98
CA GLY A 276 -19.40 -8.70 -7.80
C GLY A 276 -18.20 -9.64 -7.97
N LYS A 277 -17.63 -9.77 -9.19
CA LYS A 277 -16.38 -10.53 -9.39
C LYS A 277 -15.14 -9.76 -8.96
N ASN A 278 -15.27 -8.43 -8.80
CA ASN A 278 -14.28 -7.54 -8.21
C ASN A 278 -14.27 -7.67 -6.68
N HIS A 279 -13.32 -6.98 -6.03
CA HIS A 279 -13.17 -7.05 -4.58
C HIS A 279 -12.95 -5.67 -3.98
N VAL A 280 -13.19 -5.52 -2.68
CA VAL A 280 -12.92 -4.28 -1.94
C VAL A 280 -12.15 -4.60 -0.68
N VAL A 281 -11.10 -3.83 -0.41
CA VAL A 281 -10.27 -3.91 0.80
C VAL A 281 -10.22 -2.56 1.50
N LEU A 282 -9.77 -2.54 2.75
CA LEU A 282 -9.52 -1.30 3.50
C LEU A 282 -8.03 -1.10 3.66
N VAL A 283 -7.47 -0.02 3.10
CA VAL A 283 -6.07 0.34 3.27
C VAL A 283 -5.91 1.16 4.54
N TYR A 284 -4.98 0.76 5.39
CA TYR A 284 -4.70 1.41 6.67
C TYR A 284 -3.26 1.93 6.78
N GLY A 285 -2.43 1.71 5.77
CA GLY A 285 -1.07 2.21 5.75
C GLY A 285 -0.35 1.87 4.46
N TYR A 286 0.90 2.31 4.38
CA TYR A 286 1.80 1.99 3.27
C TYR A 286 3.25 1.95 3.72
N GLU A 287 4.06 1.30 2.89
CA GLU A 287 5.51 1.39 2.84
C GLU A 287 5.90 1.70 1.38
N LEU A 288 6.79 2.67 1.18
CA LEU A 288 7.29 3.09 -0.11
C LEU A 288 8.82 3.14 -0.04
N ASP A 289 9.45 2.18 -0.72
CA ASP A 289 10.90 2.04 -0.83
C ASP A 289 11.32 2.38 -2.26
N GLY A 290 11.78 3.62 -2.47
CA GLY A 290 11.94 4.18 -3.81
C GLY A 290 10.62 4.22 -4.56
N SER A 291 10.48 3.35 -5.57
CA SER A 291 9.27 3.19 -6.38
C SER A 291 8.49 1.92 -6.06
N ASP A 292 8.92 1.11 -5.10
CA ASP A 292 8.21 -0.10 -4.70
C ASP A 292 7.22 0.25 -3.59
N LEU A 293 5.93 0.18 -3.92
CA LEU A 293 4.83 0.51 -3.05
C LEU A 293 4.22 -0.77 -2.48
N SER A 294 4.08 -0.84 -1.16
CA SER A 294 3.32 -1.85 -0.45
C SER A 294 2.24 -1.19 0.40
N LEU A 295 0.98 -1.41 0.06
CA LEU A 295 -0.18 -0.99 0.82
C LEU A 295 -0.50 -2.02 1.89
N LYS A 296 -0.69 -1.59 3.13
CA LYS A 296 -1.14 -2.44 4.25
C LYS A 296 -2.67 -2.46 4.27
N ILE A 297 -3.28 -3.64 4.28
CA ILE A 297 -4.72 -3.79 4.07
C ILE A 297 -5.39 -4.64 5.16
N TYR A 298 -6.64 -4.33 5.46
CA TYR A 298 -7.61 -5.31 5.93
C TYR A 298 -8.31 -5.92 4.71
N ASP A 299 -8.27 -7.25 4.62
CA ASP A 299 -8.99 -8.01 3.61
C ASP A 299 -10.17 -8.78 4.23
N PRO A 300 -11.43 -8.47 3.88
CA PRO A 300 -12.59 -9.23 4.34
C PRO A 300 -12.57 -10.74 4.05
N ASN A 301 -11.78 -11.19 3.06
CA ASN A 301 -11.60 -12.62 2.77
C ASN A 301 -10.56 -13.32 3.67
N HIS A 302 -9.77 -12.55 4.44
CA HIS A 302 -8.76 -13.04 5.37
C HIS A 302 -8.82 -12.21 6.67
N PRO A 303 -9.88 -12.37 7.47
CA PRO A 303 -10.01 -11.68 8.75
C PRO A 303 -8.84 -12.03 9.69
N ASP A 304 -8.55 -11.15 10.64
CA ASP A 304 -7.49 -11.28 11.65
C ASP A 304 -6.04 -11.33 11.11
N VAL A 305 -5.83 -11.10 9.80
CA VAL A 305 -4.49 -11.02 9.20
C VAL A 305 -3.97 -9.58 9.23
N ASP A 306 -3.05 -9.29 10.15
CA ASP A 306 -2.51 -7.94 10.36
C ASP A 306 -1.43 -7.54 9.33
N ASN A 307 -0.77 -8.51 8.70
CA ASN A 307 0.32 -8.27 7.75
C ASN A 307 -0.09 -8.46 6.27
N ALA A 308 -1.40 -8.39 5.97
CA ALA A 308 -1.87 -8.46 4.59
C ALA A 308 -1.48 -7.19 3.81
N THR A 309 -1.07 -7.38 2.55
CA THR A 309 -0.55 -6.31 1.69
C THR A 309 -1.00 -6.43 0.25
N ILE A 310 -1.01 -5.29 -0.44
CA ILE A 310 -1.03 -5.17 -1.90
C ILE A 310 0.23 -4.44 -2.33
N SER A 311 1.00 -5.01 -3.25
CA SER A 311 2.30 -4.45 -3.66
C SER A 311 2.39 -4.25 -5.17
N LEU A 312 3.06 -3.18 -5.60
CA LEU A 312 3.29 -2.82 -7.00
C LEU A 312 4.50 -1.89 -7.13
N SER A 313 5.11 -1.84 -8.31
CA SER A 313 6.06 -0.77 -8.64
C SER A 313 5.33 0.42 -9.26
N ILE A 314 5.62 1.63 -8.78
CA ILE A 314 5.08 2.89 -9.30
C ILE A 314 6.06 3.62 -10.24
N ALA A 315 7.17 2.98 -10.60
CA ALA A 315 8.28 3.61 -11.34
C ALA A 315 7.86 4.07 -12.75
N ASN A 316 7.02 3.28 -13.42
CA ASN A 316 6.71 3.47 -14.82
C ASN A 316 5.20 3.41 -15.08
N PRO A 317 4.47 4.54 -14.87
CA PRO A 317 3.01 4.59 -15.03
C PRO A 317 2.53 4.43 -16.47
N ASP A 318 3.44 4.54 -17.46
CA ASP A 318 3.12 4.36 -18.87
C ASP A 318 3.04 2.90 -19.28
N HIS A 319 3.53 1.96 -18.45
CA HIS A 319 3.59 0.53 -18.77
C HIS A 319 2.64 -0.27 -17.88
N THR A 320 2.26 -1.47 -18.35
CA THR A 320 1.41 -2.38 -17.58
C THR A 320 2.11 -2.71 -16.26
N THR A 321 1.44 -2.42 -15.15
CA THR A 321 1.96 -2.70 -13.80
C THR A 321 1.32 -3.95 -13.24
N GLU A 322 2.14 -4.88 -12.77
CA GLU A 322 1.65 -6.02 -12.01
C GLU A 322 1.37 -5.63 -10.57
N VAL A 323 0.28 -6.17 -10.02
CA VAL A 323 -0.18 -5.89 -8.66
C VAL A 323 -0.31 -7.21 -7.92
N PHE A 324 0.49 -7.36 -6.87
CA PHE A 324 0.61 -8.56 -6.05
C PHE A 324 -0.17 -8.43 -4.76
N ARG A 325 -0.57 -9.57 -4.21
CA ARG A 325 -1.28 -9.66 -2.94
C ARG A 325 -0.68 -10.79 -2.10
N SER A 326 -0.38 -10.53 -0.83
CA SER A 326 0.36 -11.48 0.00
C SER A 326 -0.43 -12.73 0.40
N HIS A 327 -1.74 -12.61 0.67
CA HIS A 327 -2.54 -13.68 1.29
C HIS A 327 -3.61 -14.28 0.38
N SER A 328 -3.62 -13.98 -0.93
CA SER A 328 -4.49 -14.66 -1.91
C SER A 328 -3.96 -14.48 -3.33
N THR A 329 -3.94 -15.56 -4.11
CA THR A 329 -3.36 -15.59 -5.46
C THR A 329 -4.39 -15.86 -6.57
N SER A 330 -5.67 -16.06 -6.27
CA SER A 330 -6.59 -16.65 -7.27
C SER A 330 -7.05 -15.67 -8.36
N LYS A 331 -7.01 -14.36 -8.12
CA LYS A 331 -7.50 -13.36 -9.07
C LYS A 331 -6.51 -12.22 -9.28
N ARG A 332 -6.04 -12.09 -10.52
CA ARG A 332 -5.25 -10.95 -10.99
C ARG A 332 -5.96 -9.63 -10.66
N ILE A 333 -5.21 -8.66 -10.15
CA ILE A 333 -5.67 -7.28 -9.98
C ILE A 333 -5.18 -6.49 -11.21
N TRP A 334 -6.11 -6.00 -12.02
CA TRP A 334 -5.80 -5.22 -13.23
C TRP A 334 -5.51 -3.75 -12.92
N CYS A 335 -6.21 -3.22 -11.90
CA CYS A 335 -5.95 -1.93 -11.28
C CYS A 335 -6.80 -1.81 -10.01
N PHE A 336 -6.63 -0.69 -9.31
CA PHE A 336 -7.50 -0.30 -8.21
C PHE A 336 -7.91 1.17 -8.33
N PHE A 337 -8.96 1.52 -7.61
CA PHE A 337 -9.38 2.90 -7.42
C PHE A 337 -10.07 3.10 -6.08
N GLN A 338 -10.12 4.34 -5.61
CA GLN A 338 -10.86 4.67 -4.40
C GLN A 338 -12.35 4.88 -4.71
N PRO A 339 -13.27 4.01 -4.22
CA PRO A 339 -14.70 4.29 -4.31
C PRO A 339 -15.05 5.52 -3.46
N TYR A 340 -16.14 6.20 -3.84
CA TYR A 340 -16.68 7.29 -3.05
C TYR A 340 -17.13 6.76 -1.68
N TYR A 341 -16.72 7.44 -0.61
CA TYR A 341 -17.06 7.09 0.75
C TYR A 341 -17.73 8.27 1.44
N SER A 342 -18.83 7.98 2.12
CA SER A 342 -19.48 8.87 3.08
C SER A 342 -19.70 8.11 4.38
N PHE A 343 -19.41 8.76 5.50
CA PHE A 343 -19.61 8.19 6.83
C PHE A 343 -21.09 7.87 7.06
N SER A 344 -21.35 6.71 7.65
CA SER A 344 -22.64 6.33 8.19
C SER A 344 -22.43 5.85 9.62
N ARG A 345 -23.28 6.24 10.56
CA ARG A 345 -23.09 5.85 11.96
C ARG A 345 -23.53 4.39 12.16
N PRO A 346 -22.71 3.50 12.74
CA PRO A 346 -23.12 2.13 13.05
C PRO A 346 -24.22 2.13 14.14
N THR A 347 -25.43 1.72 13.78
CA THR A 347 -26.59 1.69 14.70
C THR A 347 -26.81 0.33 15.35
N PHE A 348 -26.25 -0.73 14.79
CA PHE A 348 -26.48 -2.11 15.24
C PHE A 348 -25.85 -2.44 16.61
N ILE A 349 -24.86 -1.66 17.06
CA ILE A 349 -24.19 -1.88 18.36
C ILE A 349 -25.10 -1.51 19.53
N HIS A 350 -25.98 -0.51 19.37
CA HIS A 350 -26.91 -0.09 20.43
C HIS A 350 -28.19 -0.95 20.48
N ALA A 351 -28.50 -1.71 19.43
CA ALA A 351 -29.70 -2.55 19.39
C ALA A 351 -29.63 -3.78 20.33
N ALA A 352 -28.43 -4.19 20.74
CA ALA A 352 -28.25 -5.32 21.66
C ALA A 352 -28.57 -4.98 23.13
N SER A 353 -28.72 -3.69 23.48
CA SER A 353 -28.95 -3.25 24.86
C SER A 353 -30.44 -3.03 25.19
N ALA A 354 -31.35 -3.13 24.22
CA ALA A 354 -32.76 -2.76 24.38
C ALA A 354 -33.72 -3.92 24.72
N VAL A 355 -33.20 -5.12 25.05
CA VAL A 355 -34.02 -6.30 25.42
C VAL A 355 -33.88 -6.65 26.92
N GLY A 356 -33.47 -5.69 27.76
CA GLY A 356 -33.07 -5.95 29.14
C GLY A 356 -33.78 -5.15 30.24
N GLU A 357 -34.86 -4.42 29.94
CA GLU A 357 -35.64 -3.71 30.97
C GLU A 357 -37.14 -3.89 30.74
N GLU A 358 -37.65 -5.09 31.07
CA GLU A 358 -38.98 -5.19 31.66
C GLU A 358 -38.81 -5.77 33.06
N HIS A 359 -38.95 -4.90 34.06
CA HIS A 359 -39.34 -5.26 35.42
C HIS A 359 -40.03 -4.05 36.07
N PRO A 360 -40.91 -4.25 37.07
CA PRO A 360 -41.34 -5.52 37.68
C PRO A 360 -42.80 -5.93 37.39
#